data_AF-A0A370R3S3-F1
#
_entry.id   AF-A0A370R3S3-F1
#
_cell.length_a   1.000
_cell.length_b   1.000
_cell.length_c   1.000
_cell.angle_alpha   90.00
_cell.angle_beta   90.00
_cell.angle_gamma   90.00
#
_symmetry.space_group_name_H-M   'P 1'
#
loop_
_entity.id
_entity.type
_entity.pdbx_description
1 polymer ?
#
loop_
_entity_poly.entity_id
_entity_poly.type
_entity_poly.pdbx_seq_one_letter_code
_entity_poly.pdbx_strand_id
1 'polypeptide(L)'
;MQKNLAAILLSCVIACPAFANPIQEAQRDMQATMKDDKVLEFKSTALVTNSVKDTYVCGEVRVIEADGKMNEFIPFAYANPQAIFYLYPGLPKGERSDYRLTGCEGLDKEASWRNALELLNTNCSANWSVLSTYYIDDKSEDEAVAAGLKVIREYMASGNKPPLAEDFDEVTEEYLRDVLDMAREAPDMEESIKKDPKEAQKALMSICWVNFIEKSFDEH
;
A
#
# COMPACT_ATOMS: atom_id res chain seq x y z
N MET A 1 -59.23 -25.40 48.38
CA MET A 1 -57.81 -25.01 48.53
C MET A 1 -56.97 -25.87 47.59
N GLN A 2 -56.70 -25.37 46.39
CA GLN A 2 -55.68 -25.90 45.48
C GLN A 2 -55.13 -24.70 44.71
N LYS A 3 -53.84 -24.41 44.89
CA LYS A 3 -53.12 -23.30 44.26
C LYS A 3 -52.55 -23.82 42.94
N ASN A 4 -53.00 -23.29 41.81
CA ASN A 4 -52.34 -23.50 40.53
C ASN A 4 -51.51 -22.25 40.19
N LEU A 5 -50.20 -22.35 40.43
CA LEU A 5 -49.19 -21.44 39.92
C LEU A 5 -48.91 -21.82 38.47
N ALA A 6 -49.48 -21.08 37.52
CA ALA A 6 -49.06 -21.14 36.13
C ALA A 6 -47.82 -20.24 35.97
N ALA A 7 -46.64 -20.85 35.98
CA ALA A 7 -45.41 -20.19 35.58
C ALA A 7 -45.43 -19.99 34.06
N ILE A 8 -45.67 -18.75 33.63
CA ILE A 8 -45.45 -18.33 32.25
C ILE A 8 -43.93 -18.24 32.08
N LEU A 9 -43.33 -19.30 31.52
CA LEU A 9 -41.96 -19.30 31.01
C LEU A 9 -41.92 -18.31 29.84
N LEU A 10 -41.50 -17.09 30.14
CA LEU A 10 -41.11 -16.07 29.17
C LEU A 10 -39.87 -16.61 28.45
N SER A 11 -40.07 -17.29 27.32
CA SER A 11 -38.97 -17.69 26.45
C SER A 11 -38.37 -16.43 25.85
N CYS A 12 -37.32 -15.90 26.48
CA CYS A 12 -36.40 -14.97 25.84
C CYS A 12 -35.82 -15.67 24.61
N VAL A 13 -36.46 -15.48 23.46
CA VAL A 13 -35.84 -15.70 22.16
C VAL A 13 -34.73 -14.67 22.11
N ILE A 14 -33.53 -15.09 22.51
CA ILE A 14 -32.30 -14.34 22.28
C ILE A 14 -32.22 -14.21 20.77
N ALA A 15 -32.58 -13.06 20.25
CA ALA A 15 -32.28 -12.69 18.88
C ALA A 15 -30.76 -12.72 18.79
N CYS A 16 -30.21 -13.81 18.23
CA CYS A 16 -28.85 -13.77 17.72
C CYS A 16 -28.81 -12.60 16.73
N PRO A 17 -27.99 -11.57 16.94
CA PRO A 17 -27.71 -10.63 15.87
C PRO A 17 -27.18 -11.49 14.72
N ALA A 18 -27.86 -11.45 13.57
CA ALA A 18 -27.33 -12.05 12.36
C ALA A 18 -25.97 -11.40 12.14
N PHE A 19 -24.89 -12.15 12.33
CA PHE A 19 -23.56 -11.71 11.93
C PHE A 19 -23.66 -11.43 10.43
N ALA A 20 -23.59 -10.15 10.04
CA ALA A 20 -23.56 -9.77 8.64
C ALA A 20 -22.40 -10.52 8.00
N ASN A 21 -22.69 -11.31 6.97
CA ASN A 21 -21.67 -12.03 6.23
C ASN A 21 -20.87 -10.98 5.42
N PRO A 22 -19.60 -10.72 5.72
CA PRO A 22 -18.85 -9.64 5.08
C PRO A 22 -18.76 -9.80 3.55
N ILE A 23 -18.79 -11.04 3.05
CA ILE A 23 -18.81 -11.32 1.62
C ILE A 23 -20.14 -10.86 0.99
N GLN A 24 -21.27 -11.12 1.64
CA GLN A 24 -22.58 -10.69 1.14
C GLN A 24 -22.73 -9.17 1.20
N GLU A 25 -22.18 -8.55 2.24
CA GLU A 25 -22.11 -7.09 2.35
C GLU A 25 -21.27 -6.49 1.21
N ALA A 26 -20.06 -7.00 0.98
CA ALA A 26 -19.21 -6.57 -0.13
C ALA A 26 -19.94 -6.72 -1.48
N GLN A 27 -20.56 -7.87 -1.74
CA GLN A 27 -21.31 -8.11 -2.99
C GLN A 27 -22.46 -7.12 -3.17
N ARG A 28 -23.25 -6.87 -2.11
CA ARG A 28 -24.36 -5.92 -2.13
C ARG A 28 -23.87 -4.50 -2.40
N ASP A 29 -22.83 -4.08 -1.70
CA ASP A 29 -22.30 -2.73 -1.81
C ASP A 29 -21.67 -2.51 -3.19
N MET A 30 -20.96 -3.51 -3.73
CA MET A 30 -20.43 -3.47 -5.10
C MET A 30 -21.55 -3.46 -6.14
N GLN A 31 -22.65 -4.19 -5.93
CA GLN A 31 -23.80 -4.16 -6.84
C GLN A 31 -24.51 -2.79 -6.79
N ALA A 32 -24.56 -2.15 -5.62
CA ALA A 32 -25.20 -0.84 -5.43
C ALA A 32 -24.47 0.31 -6.14
N THR A 33 -23.20 0.16 -6.52
CA THR A 33 -22.46 1.15 -7.31
C THR A 33 -22.66 1.01 -8.82
N MET A 34 -23.33 -0.06 -9.28
CA MET A 34 -23.62 -0.28 -10.69
C MET A 34 -24.90 0.43 -11.13
N LYS A 35 -25.01 0.71 -12.43
CA LYS A 35 -26.30 1.11 -13.03
C LYS A 35 -27.28 -0.06 -12.97
N ASP A 36 -28.57 0.24 -12.80
CA ASP A 36 -29.65 -0.75 -12.58
C ASP A 36 -29.74 -1.86 -13.65
N ASP A 37 -29.20 -1.61 -14.84
CA ASP A 37 -29.22 -2.52 -15.99
C ASP A 37 -28.02 -3.48 -16.04
N LYS A 38 -27.06 -3.35 -15.12
CA LYS A 38 -25.84 -4.17 -15.03
C LYS A 38 -25.88 -5.10 -13.83
N VAL A 39 -25.47 -6.34 -14.04
CA VAL A 39 -25.38 -7.35 -12.98
C VAL A 39 -23.92 -7.74 -12.76
N LEU A 40 -23.52 -7.87 -11.49
CA LEU A 40 -22.21 -8.40 -11.14
C LEU A 40 -22.27 -9.90 -10.90
N GLU A 41 -21.33 -10.61 -11.49
CA GLU A 41 -21.07 -12.00 -11.16
C GLU A 41 -19.73 -12.11 -10.43
N PHE A 42 -19.77 -12.81 -9.29
CA PHE A 42 -18.63 -12.99 -8.40
C PHE A 42 -18.19 -14.46 -8.42
N LYS A 43 -16.88 -14.69 -8.36
CA LYS A 43 -16.30 -16.02 -8.15
C LYS A 43 -15.09 -15.94 -7.23
N SER A 44 -14.71 -17.08 -6.67
CA SER A 44 -13.51 -17.23 -5.84
C SER A 44 -13.47 -16.27 -4.64
N THR A 45 -14.62 -15.90 -4.07
CA THR A 45 -14.70 -14.92 -2.99
C THR A 45 -14.27 -15.50 -1.66
N ALA A 46 -13.33 -14.87 -0.97
CA ALA A 46 -12.83 -15.29 0.33
C ALA A 46 -12.46 -14.09 1.21
N LEU A 47 -12.43 -14.31 2.52
CA LEU A 47 -11.80 -13.39 3.45
C LEU A 47 -10.30 -13.66 3.52
N VAL A 48 -9.50 -12.61 3.35
CA VAL A 48 -8.05 -12.65 3.48
C VAL A 48 -7.63 -11.63 4.50
N THR A 49 -6.80 -12.04 5.44
CA THR A 49 -6.17 -11.14 6.41
C THR A 49 -4.71 -10.98 6.02
N ASN A 50 -4.27 -9.75 5.74
CA ASN A 50 -2.90 -9.46 5.34
C ASN A 50 -1.92 -9.55 6.52
N SER A 51 -0.61 -9.37 6.26
CA SER A 51 0.44 -9.42 7.27
C SER A 51 0.24 -8.42 8.43
N VAL A 52 -0.41 -7.28 8.18
CA VAL A 52 -0.68 -6.22 9.17
C VAL A 52 -2.04 -6.35 9.87
N LYS A 53 -2.73 -7.49 9.69
CA LYS A 53 -4.01 -7.85 10.34
C LYS A 53 -5.25 -7.12 9.82
N ASP A 54 -5.15 -6.44 8.67
CA ASP A 54 -6.32 -5.92 7.97
C ASP A 54 -7.01 -7.07 7.22
N THR A 55 -8.34 -7.12 7.27
CA THR A 55 -9.14 -8.15 6.60
C THR A 55 -9.87 -7.56 5.39
N TYR A 56 -9.73 -8.23 4.26
CA TYR A 56 -10.35 -7.89 2.98
C TYR A 56 -11.23 -9.03 2.48
N VAL A 57 -12.32 -8.69 1.80
CA VAL A 57 -13.02 -9.62 0.91
C VAL A 57 -12.33 -9.57 -0.44
N CYS A 58 -11.68 -10.66 -0.82
CA CYS A 58 -10.99 -10.83 -2.09
C CYS A 58 -11.83 -11.70 -3.03
N GLY A 59 -11.71 -11.49 -4.32
CA GLY A 59 -12.28 -12.41 -5.32
C GLY A 59 -12.10 -11.88 -6.73
N GLU A 60 -12.88 -12.44 -7.65
CA GLU A 60 -12.98 -11.92 -9.00
C GLU A 60 -14.43 -11.53 -9.30
N VAL A 61 -14.59 -10.43 -10.03
CA VAL A 61 -15.89 -9.90 -10.43
C VAL A 61 -15.92 -9.68 -11.94
N ARG A 62 -17.07 -9.90 -12.58
CA ARG A 62 -17.32 -9.42 -13.95
C ARG A 62 -18.65 -8.69 -14.02
N VAL A 63 -18.73 -7.77 -14.98
CA VAL A 63 -19.97 -7.08 -15.33
C VAL A 63 -20.67 -7.84 -16.45
N ILE A 64 -21.96 -8.10 -16.24
CA ILE A 64 -22.90 -8.56 -17.26
C ILE A 64 -23.75 -7.35 -17.64
N GLU A 65 -23.59 -6.91 -18.89
CA GLU A 65 -24.34 -5.80 -19.47
C GLU A 65 -25.79 -6.22 -19.78
N ALA A 66 -26.68 -5.24 -19.96
CA ALA A 66 -28.10 -5.47 -20.23
C ALA A 66 -28.38 -6.28 -21.51
N ASP A 67 -27.47 -6.21 -22.50
CA ASP A 67 -27.53 -6.96 -23.76
C ASP A 67 -26.97 -8.40 -23.63
N GLY A 68 -26.57 -8.79 -22.41
CA GLY A 68 -25.97 -10.10 -22.12
C GLY A 68 -24.47 -10.17 -22.42
N LYS A 69 -23.84 -9.09 -22.87
CA LYS A 69 -22.38 -9.05 -23.04
C LYS A 69 -21.70 -9.14 -21.68
N MET A 70 -20.71 -10.03 -21.59
CA MET A 70 -19.94 -10.26 -20.37
C MET A 70 -18.52 -9.76 -20.57
N ASN A 71 -18.02 -9.00 -19.60
CA ASN A 71 -16.60 -8.66 -19.54
C ASN A 71 -15.78 -9.80 -18.92
N GLU A 72 -14.47 -9.69 -19.01
CA GLU A 72 -13.55 -10.60 -18.31
C GLU A 72 -13.70 -10.44 -16.79
N PHE A 73 -13.44 -11.53 -16.08
CA PHE A 73 -13.31 -11.49 -14.63
C PHE A 73 -12.06 -10.72 -14.26
N ILE A 74 -12.21 -9.76 -13.35
CA ILE A 74 -11.13 -8.93 -12.82
C ILE A 74 -11.04 -9.09 -11.30
N PRO A 75 -9.82 -9.10 -10.74
CA PRO A 75 -9.62 -9.24 -9.30
C PRO A 75 -10.24 -8.06 -8.53
N PHE A 76 -10.69 -8.24 -7.30
CA PHE A 76 -11.10 -7.14 -6.42
C PHE A 76 -10.68 -7.37 -4.97
N ALA A 77 -10.53 -6.28 -4.22
CA ALA A 77 -10.42 -6.30 -2.77
C ALA A 77 -11.38 -5.28 -2.14
N TYR A 78 -12.13 -5.71 -1.14
CA TYR A 78 -13.08 -4.85 -0.44
C TYR A 78 -12.77 -4.83 1.06
N ALA A 79 -12.65 -3.62 1.62
CA ALA A 79 -12.66 -3.37 3.06
C ALA A 79 -13.71 -2.29 3.35
N ASN A 80 -14.73 -2.55 4.16
CA ASN A 80 -15.73 -1.52 4.49
C ASN A 80 -15.06 -0.37 5.28
N PRO A 81 -15.21 0.93 4.91
CA PRO A 81 -16.00 1.50 3.81
C PRO A 81 -15.19 1.84 2.54
N GLN A 82 -13.91 1.46 2.48
CA GLN A 82 -13.02 1.69 1.34
C GLN A 82 -12.98 0.48 0.40
N ALA A 83 -13.86 0.49 -0.59
CA ALA A 83 -13.77 -0.47 -1.67
C ALA A 83 -12.61 -0.12 -2.61
N ILE A 84 -11.59 -1.00 -2.67
CA ILE A 84 -10.50 -0.89 -3.65
C ILE A 84 -10.96 -1.63 -4.91
N PHE A 85 -11.61 -0.87 -5.79
CA PHE A 85 -12.20 -1.43 -7.00
C PHE A 85 -11.16 -1.57 -8.12
N TYR A 86 -11.02 -2.78 -8.66
CA TYR A 86 -10.72 -2.90 -10.09
C TYR A 86 -12.05 -2.97 -10.81
N LEU A 87 -12.45 -1.82 -11.32
CA LEU A 87 -13.45 -1.74 -12.36
C LEU A 87 -12.90 -0.70 -13.31
N TYR A 88 -11.85 -0.99 -14.07
CA TYR A 88 -11.61 -0.42 -15.40
C TYR A 88 -10.28 -0.94 -15.97
N PRO A 89 -10.26 -1.51 -17.20
CA PRO A 89 -9.03 -1.86 -17.92
C PRO A 89 -8.23 -0.64 -18.42
N GLY A 90 -8.41 0.54 -17.80
CA GLY A 90 -7.81 1.81 -18.21
C GLY A 90 -7.16 2.61 -17.08
N LEU A 91 -7.04 2.05 -15.87
CA LEU A 91 -6.34 2.74 -14.78
C LEU A 91 -4.80 2.68 -15.03
N PRO A 92 -4.10 3.84 -15.00
CA PRO A 92 -2.66 3.89 -15.17
C PRO A 92 -1.95 2.94 -14.20
N LYS A 93 -0.79 2.42 -14.62
CA LYS A 93 0.00 1.42 -13.89
C LYS A 93 0.34 1.81 -12.43
N GLY A 94 0.27 3.10 -12.07
CA GLY A 94 0.61 3.64 -10.75
C GLY A 94 -0.42 3.49 -9.62
N GLU A 95 -1.67 3.10 -9.87
CA GLU A 95 -2.70 2.91 -8.80
C GLU A 95 -2.73 1.47 -8.23
N ARG A 96 -1.73 0.65 -8.53
CA ARG A 96 -1.72 -0.80 -8.25
C ARG A 96 -1.05 -1.19 -6.93
N SER A 97 -0.46 -0.24 -6.20
CA SER A 97 0.24 -0.50 -4.93
C SER A 97 -0.69 -1.02 -3.85
N ASP A 98 -1.91 -0.51 -3.77
CA ASP A 98 -2.74 -0.68 -2.59
C ASP A 98 -3.42 -2.06 -2.56
N TYR A 99 -3.80 -2.59 -3.72
CA TYR A 99 -4.28 -3.97 -3.81
C TYR A 99 -3.21 -5.00 -3.46
N ARG A 100 -1.95 -4.77 -3.85
CA ARG A 100 -0.85 -5.67 -3.50
C ARG A 100 -0.66 -5.78 -1.98
N LEU A 101 -1.09 -4.77 -1.22
CA LEU A 101 -1.05 -4.74 0.24
C LEU A 101 -2.22 -5.46 0.92
N THR A 102 -3.23 -5.89 0.16
CA THR A 102 -4.44 -6.56 0.68
C THR A 102 -4.23 -8.03 0.99
N GLY A 103 -3.20 -8.66 0.43
CA GLY A 103 -2.98 -10.11 0.51
C GLY A 103 -3.81 -10.93 -0.49
N CYS A 104 -4.70 -10.31 -1.29
CA CYS A 104 -5.56 -11.02 -2.23
C CYS A 104 -4.80 -11.78 -3.33
N GLU A 105 -3.57 -11.39 -3.65
CA GLU A 105 -2.70 -12.12 -4.59
C GLU A 105 -1.84 -13.21 -3.93
N GLY A 106 -2.00 -13.40 -2.62
CA GLY A 106 -1.19 -14.28 -1.78
C GLY A 106 -0.31 -13.50 -0.78
N LEU A 107 -0.17 -14.04 0.43
CA LEU A 107 0.60 -13.41 1.51
C LEU A 107 2.09 -13.25 1.17
N ASP A 108 2.67 -14.18 0.42
CA ASP A 108 4.08 -14.08 0.00
C ASP A 108 4.32 -12.87 -0.92
N LYS A 109 3.38 -12.62 -1.85
CA LYS A 109 3.46 -11.46 -2.75
C LYS A 109 3.23 -10.15 -2.00
N GLU A 110 2.28 -10.14 -1.08
CA GLU A 110 2.02 -8.99 -0.21
C GLU A 110 3.23 -8.66 0.66
N ALA A 111 3.84 -9.65 1.30
CA ALA A 111 5.07 -9.47 2.07
C ALA A 111 6.23 -8.98 1.21
N SER A 112 6.43 -9.54 0.01
CA SER A 112 7.44 -9.07 -0.94
C SER A 112 7.20 -7.61 -1.34
N TRP A 113 5.95 -7.21 -1.55
CA TRP A 113 5.60 -5.83 -1.89
C TRP A 113 5.84 -4.87 -0.72
N ARG A 114 5.49 -5.27 0.51
CA ARG A 114 5.80 -4.48 1.71
C ARG A 114 7.30 -4.27 1.89
N ASN A 115 8.10 -5.32 1.72
CA ASN A 115 9.56 -5.22 1.78
C ASN A 115 10.10 -4.25 0.72
N ALA A 116 9.53 -4.26 -0.50
CA ALA A 116 9.91 -3.31 -1.54
C ALA A 116 9.56 -1.86 -1.17
N LEU A 117 8.38 -1.62 -0.59
CA LEU A 117 7.99 -0.28 -0.10
C LEU A 117 8.84 0.19 1.08
N GLU A 118 9.21 -0.70 2.00
CA GLU A 118 10.12 -0.37 3.09
C GLU A 118 11.51 0.00 2.56
N LEU A 119 12.05 -0.76 1.60
CA LEU A 119 13.32 -0.44 0.95
C LEU A 119 13.29 0.90 0.22
N LEU A 120 12.22 1.17 -0.51
CA LEU A 120 11.98 2.47 -1.11
C LEU A 120 11.98 3.59 -0.06
N ASN A 121 11.20 3.44 1.01
CA ASN A 121 11.15 4.42 2.10
C ASN A 121 12.52 4.69 2.72
N THR A 122 13.32 3.64 2.92
CA THR A 122 14.69 3.79 3.42
C THR A 122 15.56 4.53 2.45
N ASN A 123 15.51 4.23 1.14
CA ASN A 123 16.29 4.95 0.14
C ASN A 123 15.89 6.44 0.10
N CYS A 124 14.60 6.75 0.11
CA CYS A 124 14.13 8.14 0.17
C CYS A 124 14.61 8.85 1.46
N SER A 125 14.60 8.13 2.59
CA SER A 125 15.09 8.64 3.87
C SER A 125 16.60 8.85 3.88
N ALA A 126 17.36 7.98 3.21
CA ALA A 126 18.80 8.11 3.02
C ALA A 126 19.14 9.34 2.18
N ASN A 127 18.40 9.56 1.08
CA ASN A 127 18.54 10.77 0.26
C ASN A 127 18.27 12.03 1.08
N TRP A 128 17.19 12.04 1.87
CA TRP A 128 16.92 13.15 2.77
C TRP A 128 18.04 13.35 3.81
N SER A 129 18.59 12.27 4.36
CA SER A 129 19.72 12.31 5.30
C SER A 129 20.92 13.02 4.66
N VAL A 130 21.29 12.67 3.42
CA VAL A 130 22.35 13.36 2.67
C VAL A 130 22.05 14.86 2.53
N LEU A 131 20.87 15.21 2.00
CA LEU A 131 20.52 16.60 1.70
C LEU A 131 20.41 17.47 2.96
N SER A 132 19.81 16.94 4.02
CA SER A 132 19.67 17.66 5.30
C SER A 132 21.03 17.82 5.99
N THR A 133 21.86 16.77 6.03
CA THR A 133 23.20 16.87 6.60
C THR A 133 24.09 17.85 5.83
N TYR A 134 23.97 17.91 4.50
CA TYR A 134 24.73 18.87 3.69
C TYR A 134 24.19 20.30 3.79
N TYR A 135 22.91 20.54 3.49
CA TYR A 135 22.36 21.90 3.39
C TYR A 135 21.92 22.49 4.72
N ILE A 136 21.44 21.69 5.68
CA ILE A 136 20.93 22.21 6.97
C ILE A 136 22.04 22.19 8.01
N ASP A 137 22.75 21.07 8.14
CA ASP A 137 23.79 20.89 9.16
C ASP A 137 25.18 21.41 8.72
N ASP A 138 25.28 21.91 7.49
CA ASP A 138 26.50 22.50 6.90
C ASP A 138 27.72 21.57 7.01
N LYS A 139 27.51 20.28 6.74
CA LYS A 139 28.55 19.26 6.78
C LYS A 139 29.20 19.05 5.42
N SER A 140 30.39 18.45 5.45
CA SER A 140 31.07 18.06 4.22
C SER A 140 30.27 17.02 3.44
N GLU A 141 30.54 16.93 2.14
CA GLU A 141 29.93 15.91 1.27
C GLU A 141 30.15 14.49 1.80
N ASP A 142 31.36 14.18 2.25
CA ASP A 142 31.68 12.84 2.79
C ASP A 142 30.89 12.54 4.07
N GLU A 143 30.71 13.53 4.95
CA GLU A 143 29.87 13.38 6.14
C GLU A 143 28.38 13.19 5.78
N ALA A 144 27.90 13.90 4.77
CA ALA A 144 26.52 13.79 4.28
C ALA A 144 26.25 12.42 3.66
N VAL A 145 27.14 11.94 2.79
CA VAL A 145 27.05 10.60 2.18
C VAL A 145 27.11 9.52 3.27
N ALA A 146 28.00 9.65 4.25
CA ALA A 146 28.07 8.72 5.37
C ALA A 146 26.77 8.70 6.20
N ALA A 147 26.08 9.85 6.34
CA ALA A 147 24.79 9.93 7.02
C ALA A 147 23.67 9.19 6.24
N GLY A 148 23.66 9.28 4.91
CA GLY A 148 22.76 8.51 4.05
C GLY A 148 23.03 7.00 4.13
N LEU A 149 24.30 6.61 4.00
CA LEU A 149 24.72 5.21 4.05
C LEU A 149 24.38 4.56 5.39
N LYS A 150 24.51 5.32 6.50
CA LYS A 150 24.11 4.86 7.83
C LYS A 150 22.64 4.46 7.89
N VAL A 151 21.72 5.25 7.32
CA VAL A 151 20.28 4.94 7.27
C VAL A 151 20.02 3.60 6.59
N ILE A 152 20.69 3.37 5.46
CA ILE A 152 20.56 2.13 4.68
C ILE A 152 21.10 0.95 5.48
N ARG A 153 22.31 1.07 6.07
CA ARG A 153 22.93 0.02 6.89
C ARG A 153 22.09 -0.34 8.12
N GLU A 154 21.50 0.64 8.80
CA GLU A 154 20.60 0.39 9.93
C GLU A 154 19.36 -0.41 9.51
N TYR A 155 18.76 -0.08 8.36
CA TYR A 155 17.65 -0.87 7.80
C TYR A 155 18.11 -2.28 7.34
N MET A 156 19.36 -2.46 6.89
CA MET A 156 19.89 -3.80 6.57
C MET A 156 20.10 -4.65 7.83
N ALA A 157 20.54 -4.03 8.93
CA ALA A 157 20.79 -4.71 10.20
C ALA A 157 19.52 -5.20 10.92
N SER A 158 18.33 -4.73 10.53
CA SER A 158 17.05 -5.08 11.17
C SER A 158 16.48 -6.46 10.80
N GLY A 159 17.17 -7.24 9.93
CA GLY A 159 17.04 -8.69 9.91
C GLY A 159 16.07 -9.33 8.89
N ASN A 160 15.55 -8.60 7.89
CA ASN A 160 14.62 -9.17 6.88
C ASN A 160 15.07 -8.93 5.43
N LYS A 161 16.34 -9.18 5.09
CA LYS A 161 16.85 -8.84 3.75
C LYS A 161 17.88 -9.78 3.17
N PRO A 162 17.99 -9.81 1.82
CA PRO A 162 19.01 -10.58 1.13
C PRO A 162 20.42 -10.14 1.56
N PRO A 163 21.41 -11.05 1.46
CA PRO A 163 22.81 -10.70 1.69
C PRO A 163 23.22 -9.55 0.76
N LEU A 164 23.96 -8.59 1.32
CA LEU A 164 24.52 -7.49 0.56
C LEU A 164 25.49 -8.02 -0.50
N ALA A 165 25.48 -7.41 -1.68
CA ALA A 165 26.53 -7.62 -2.67
C ALA A 165 27.88 -7.17 -2.07
N GLU A 166 28.99 -7.75 -2.54
CA GLU A 166 30.33 -7.43 -2.03
C GLU A 166 30.70 -5.95 -2.22
N ASP A 167 30.12 -5.29 -3.23
CA ASP A 167 30.31 -3.90 -3.63
C ASP A 167 29.18 -2.96 -3.16
N PHE A 168 28.28 -3.44 -2.28
CA PHE A 168 27.08 -2.70 -1.91
C PHE A 168 27.36 -1.28 -1.40
N ASP A 169 28.32 -1.14 -0.49
CA ASP A 169 28.65 0.16 0.09
C ASP A 169 29.21 1.11 -0.97
N GLU A 170 30.06 0.64 -1.88
CA GLU A 170 30.65 1.45 -2.95
C GLU A 170 29.57 1.97 -3.91
N VAL A 171 28.71 1.07 -4.41
CA VAL A 171 27.60 1.43 -5.31
C VAL A 171 26.60 2.38 -4.62
N THR A 172 26.35 2.15 -3.32
CA THR A 172 25.44 2.99 -2.55
C THR A 172 26.04 4.37 -2.29
N GLU A 173 27.34 4.47 -2.01
CA GLU A 173 28.04 5.75 -1.86
C GLU A 173 28.02 6.56 -3.15
N GLU A 174 28.28 5.93 -4.30
CA GLU A 174 28.19 6.59 -5.62
C GLU A 174 26.78 7.13 -5.87
N TYR A 175 25.75 6.31 -5.64
CA TYR A 175 24.36 6.75 -5.74
C TYR A 175 24.02 7.94 -4.84
N LEU A 176 24.49 7.94 -3.59
CA LEU A 176 24.22 9.03 -2.64
C LEU A 176 24.97 10.32 -3.01
N ARG A 177 26.13 10.22 -3.68
CA ARG A 177 26.82 11.38 -4.25
C ARG A 177 26.03 11.97 -5.42
N ASP A 178 25.54 11.13 -6.33
CA ASP A 178 24.69 11.57 -7.44
C ASP A 178 23.45 12.32 -6.95
N VAL A 179 22.84 11.90 -5.84
CA VAL A 179 21.71 12.61 -5.22
C VAL A 179 22.10 14.04 -4.84
N LEU A 180 23.28 14.23 -4.27
CA LEU A 180 23.76 15.55 -3.88
C LEU A 180 24.10 16.41 -5.09
N ASP A 181 24.73 15.84 -6.12
CA ASP A 181 25.06 16.55 -7.35
C ASP A 181 23.80 16.98 -8.11
N MET A 182 22.80 16.10 -8.24
CA MET A 182 21.49 16.48 -8.79
C MET A 182 20.83 17.61 -8.00
N ALA A 183 20.95 17.61 -6.68
CA ALA A 183 20.41 18.69 -5.85
C ALA A 183 21.15 20.02 -6.03
N ARG A 184 22.46 19.99 -6.28
CA ARG A 184 23.27 21.19 -6.59
C ARG A 184 22.95 21.77 -7.97
N GLU A 185 22.61 20.92 -8.93
CA GLU A 185 22.20 21.34 -10.28
C GLU A 185 20.76 21.88 -10.33
N ALA A 186 19.92 21.49 -9.37
CA ALA A 186 18.55 21.95 -9.27
C ALA A 186 18.48 23.39 -8.75
N PRO A 187 17.91 24.34 -9.54
CA PRO A 187 17.77 25.72 -9.09
C PRO A 187 16.88 25.78 -7.83
N ASP A 188 17.29 26.61 -6.88
CA ASP A 188 16.57 26.91 -5.63
C ASP A 188 16.42 25.73 -4.65
N MET A 189 17.05 24.57 -4.91
CA MET A 189 16.94 23.40 -4.02
C MET A 189 17.48 23.69 -2.62
N GLU A 190 18.65 24.29 -2.52
CA GLU A 190 19.24 24.71 -1.23
C GLU A 190 18.33 25.67 -0.47
N GLU A 191 17.84 26.72 -1.15
CA GLU A 191 16.96 27.72 -0.54
C GLU A 191 15.66 27.06 -0.06
N SER A 192 15.06 26.19 -0.88
CA SER A 192 13.84 25.45 -0.55
C SER A 192 14.02 24.58 0.70
N ILE A 193 15.10 23.78 0.75
CA ILE A 193 15.41 22.91 1.88
C ILE A 193 15.63 23.74 3.16
N LYS A 194 16.40 24.83 3.09
CA LYS A 194 16.68 25.68 4.25
C LYS A 194 15.45 26.44 4.73
N LYS A 195 14.56 26.87 3.82
CA LYS A 195 13.38 27.66 4.14
C LYS A 195 12.30 26.86 4.86
N ASP A 196 12.00 25.66 4.38
CA ASP A 196 11.04 24.76 5.04
C ASP A 196 11.49 23.29 4.92
N PRO A 197 12.35 22.82 5.83
CA PRO A 197 12.86 21.45 5.80
C PRO A 197 11.77 20.38 5.82
N LYS A 198 10.64 20.64 6.51
CA LYS A 198 9.57 19.65 6.64
C LYS A 198 8.81 19.50 5.32
N GLU A 199 8.49 20.61 4.67
CA GLU A 199 7.81 20.56 3.37
C GLU A 199 8.74 20.03 2.27
N ALA A 200 10.03 20.40 2.29
CA ALA A 200 11.03 19.86 1.37
C ALA A 200 11.20 18.34 1.54
N GLN A 201 11.26 17.85 2.78
CA GLN A 201 11.29 16.41 3.06
C GLN A 201 10.06 15.71 2.51
N LYS A 202 8.87 16.24 2.77
CA LYS A 202 7.61 15.67 2.30
C LYS A 202 7.54 15.62 0.77
N ALA A 203 7.98 16.69 0.09
CA ALA A 203 8.04 16.76 -1.36
C ALA A 203 9.02 15.71 -1.93
N LEU A 204 10.21 15.59 -1.34
CA LEU A 204 11.20 14.57 -1.73
C LEU A 204 10.64 13.15 -1.58
N MET A 205 10.03 12.85 -0.44
CA MET A 205 9.41 11.55 -0.18
C MET A 205 8.33 11.24 -1.23
N SER A 206 7.49 12.22 -1.58
CA SER A 206 6.46 12.06 -2.60
C SER A 206 7.04 11.78 -3.98
N ILE A 207 8.06 12.53 -4.42
CA ILE A 207 8.70 12.35 -5.74
C ILE A 207 9.43 11.01 -5.82
N CYS A 208 10.15 10.66 -4.75
CA CYS A 208 10.86 9.39 -4.63
C CYS A 208 9.90 8.19 -4.77
N TRP A 209 8.71 8.29 -4.16
CA TRP A 209 7.66 7.29 -4.30
C TRP A 209 7.12 7.16 -5.72
N VAL A 210 6.78 8.28 -6.36
CA VAL A 210 6.24 8.29 -7.73
C VAL A 210 7.23 7.68 -8.71
N ASN A 211 8.51 8.09 -8.65
CA ASN A 211 9.54 7.57 -9.55
C ASN A 211 9.74 6.05 -9.45
N PHE A 212 9.61 5.47 -8.26
CA PHE A 212 9.71 4.02 -8.07
C PHE A 212 8.47 3.29 -8.60
N ILE A 213 7.29 3.79 -8.25
CA ILE A 213 6.02 3.22 -8.70
C ILE A 213 5.84 3.36 -10.23
N GLU A 214 6.47 4.33 -10.88
CA GLU A 214 6.43 4.42 -12.34
C GLU A 214 7.47 3.49 -12.99
N LYS A 215 8.73 3.52 -12.52
CA LYS A 215 9.81 2.72 -13.12
C LYS A 215 9.69 1.21 -12.89
N SER A 216 9.19 0.76 -11.74
CA SER A 216 8.99 -0.67 -11.47
C SER A 216 7.86 -1.30 -12.30
N PHE A 217 7.11 -0.50 -13.07
CA PHE A 217 5.98 -0.97 -13.86
C PHE A 217 6.14 -0.77 -15.36
N ASP A 218 7.21 -0.11 -15.83
CA ASP A 218 7.51 0.01 -17.26
C ASP A 218 8.31 -1.16 -17.83
N GLU A 219 8.93 -2.00 -16.98
CA GLU A 219 9.76 -3.12 -17.44
C GLU A 219 9.02 -4.48 -17.56
N HIS A 220 7.70 -4.53 -17.33
CA HIS A 220 6.85 -5.71 -17.54
C HIS A 220 5.54 -5.35 -18.28
#